data_AF-A0A1S8L0J7-F1
#
_entry.id   AF-A0A1S8L0J7-F1
#
_cell.length_a   1.000
_cell.length_b   1.000
_cell.length_c   1.000
_cell.angle_alpha   90.00
_cell.angle_beta   90.00
_cell.angle_gamma   90.00
#
_symmetry.space_group_name_H-M   'P 1'
#
loop_
_entity.id
_entity.type
_entity.pdbx_description
1 polymer ?
#
loop_
_entity_poly.entity_id
_entity_poly.type
_entity_poly.pdbx_seq_one_letter_code
_entity_poly.pdbx_strand_id
1 'polypeptide(L)'
;MVQIGEKEDLSRAVLNVDLNSPIFKTMIRKLNDQIKKVLIKVYNEEFESGDISLKLTLTVPTQYKDFPVESNIPGEPPTMKTYEYKALQFKSNITTTLKKTNKIDNEYRSEKELKNNDGEFVEVPIEDPQISLFD
;
A
#
# COMPACT_ATOMS: atom_id res chain seq x y z
N MET A 1 29.94 -3.12 18.40
CA MET A 1 29.25 -1.97 19.01
C MET A 1 27.83 -1.95 18.46
N VAL A 2 26.83 -2.25 19.28
CA VAL A 2 25.42 -2.22 18.87
C VAL A 2 24.91 -0.80 19.11
N GLN A 3 24.53 -0.09 18.05
CA GLN A 3 23.86 1.21 18.18
C GLN A 3 22.52 1.01 18.86
N ILE A 4 22.42 1.48 20.10
CA ILE A 4 21.17 1.58 20.84
C ILE A 4 20.34 2.65 20.13
N GLY A 5 19.20 2.26 19.56
CA GLY A 5 18.27 3.18 18.91
C GLY A 5 17.59 4.06 19.95
N GLU A 6 18.17 5.23 20.22
CA GLU A 6 17.49 6.29 20.96
C GLU A 6 16.22 6.70 20.19
N LYS A 7 15.06 6.43 20.77
CA LYS A 7 13.83 7.13 20.39
C LYS A 7 14.00 8.58 20.85
N GLU A 8 14.07 9.52 19.91
CA GLU A 8 14.05 10.95 20.21
C GLU A 8 12.81 11.29 21.07
N ASP A 9 13.01 11.84 22.27
CA ASP A 9 11.93 12.36 23.12
C ASP A 9 11.51 13.75 22.62
N LEU A 10 10.33 13.82 22.02
CA LEU A 10 9.77 15.05 21.44
C LEU A 10 8.77 15.75 22.37
N SER A 11 8.63 15.32 23.63
CA SER A 11 7.58 15.78 24.54
C SER A 11 7.61 17.28 24.85
N ARG A 12 8.77 17.93 24.70
CA ARG A 12 8.98 19.37 24.94
C ARG A 12 9.23 20.17 23.67
N ALA A 13 9.31 19.52 22.51
CA ALA A 13 9.62 20.18 21.25
C ALA A 13 8.39 20.90 20.68
N VAL A 14 8.59 22.13 20.19
CA VAL A 14 7.60 22.78 19.32
C VAL A 14 7.73 22.18 17.94
N LEU A 15 6.67 21.51 17.47
CA LEU A 15 6.68 20.79 16.19
C LEU A 15 5.75 21.50 15.21
N ASN A 16 6.27 21.81 14.02
CA ASN A 16 5.42 22.18 12.90
C ASN A 16 4.57 20.98 12.47
N VAL A 17 3.38 21.24 11.93
CA VAL A 17 2.48 20.21 11.39
C VAL A 17 2.54 20.26 9.87
N ASP A 18 3.61 19.71 9.32
CA ASP A 18 3.85 19.57 7.88
C ASP A 18 4.58 18.25 7.60
N LEU A 19 4.65 17.80 6.35
CA LEU A 19 5.22 16.49 6.01
C LEU A 19 6.69 16.32 6.44
N ASN A 20 7.47 17.38 6.56
CA ASN A 20 8.87 17.30 6.99
C ASN A 20 9.01 17.16 8.51
N SER A 21 7.91 17.36 9.23
CA SER A 21 7.89 17.23 10.69
C SER A 21 8.22 15.82 11.16
N PRO A 22 8.94 15.67 12.29
CA PRO A 22 9.21 14.37 12.91
C PRO A 22 7.95 13.52 13.16
N ILE A 23 6.78 14.16 13.32
CA ILE A 23 5.51 13.45 13.53
C ILE A 23 5.16 12.50 12.39
N PHE A 24 5.58 12.81 11.15
CA PHE A 24 5.32 12.00 9.96
C PHE A 24 6.50 11.12 9.54
N LYS A 25 7.66 11.22 10.20
CA LYS A 25 8.91 10.51 9.86
C LYS A 25 8.70 9.00 9.67
N THR A 26 7.94 8.38 10.56
CA THR A 26 7.64 6.94 10.48
C THR A 26 6.76 6.60 9.28
N MET A 27 5.76 7.43 8.97
CA MET A 27 4.88 7.24 7.81
C MET A 27 5.68 7.36 6.51
N ILE A 28 6.48 8.41 6.38
CA ILE A 28 7.32 8.68 5.20
C ILE A 28 8.31 7.53 4.98
N ARG A 29 8.98 7.08 6.05
CA ARG A 29 9.89 5.92 5.96
C ARG A 29 9.16 4.69 5.44
N LYS A 30 8.00 4.36 6.01
CA LYS A 30 7.20 3.20 5.57
C LYS A 30 6.74 3.32 4.12
N LEU A 31 6.33 4.51 3.68
CA LEU A 31 5.93 4.76 2.30
C LEU A 31 7.11 4.55 1.35
N ASN A 32 8.26 5.11 1.70
CA ASN A 32 9.49 4.95 0.93
C ASN A 32 9.92 3.47 0.82
N ASP A 33 9.82 2.71 1.92
CA ASP A 33 10.11 1.28 1.91
C ASP A 33 9.16 0.51 0.97
N GLN A 34 7.88 0.88 0.92
CA GLN A 34 6.92 0.26 0.00
C GLN A 34 7.18 0.63 -1.46
N ILE A 35 7.54 1.88 -1.74
CA ILE A 35 7.95 2.32 -3.09
C ILE A 35 9.11 1.45 -3.59
N LYS A 36 10.16 1.29 -2.80
CA LYS A 36 11.31 0.45 -3.17
C LYS A 36 10.92 -1.00 -3.43
N LYS A 37 10.04 -1.57 -2.61
CA LYS A 37 9.55 -2.96 -2.79
C LYS A 37 8.78 -3.13 -4.09
N VAL A 38 7.89 -2.19 -4.42
CA VAL A 38 7.15 -2.24 -5.70
C VAL A 38 8.11 -2.14 -6.87
N LEU A 39 9.06 -1.20 -6.83
CA LEU A 39 10.03 -1.02 -7.90
C LEU A 39 10.88 -2.27 -8.14
N ILE A 40 11.35 -2.93 -7.08
CA ILE A 40 12.12 -4.19 -7.21
C ILE A 40 11.29 -5.26 -7.93
N LYS A 41 10.01 -5.41 -7.56
CA LYS A 41 9.13 -6.41 -8.17
C LYS A 41 8.79 -6.12 -9.62
N VAL A 42 8.61 -4.85 -9.97
CA VAL A 42 8.38 -4.42 -11.37
C VAL A 42 9.65 -4.57 -12.20
N TYR A 43 10.80 -4.16 -11.65
CA TYR A 43 12.10 -4.28 -12.31
C TYR A 43 12.49 -5.74 -12.59
N ASN A 44 12.18 -6.66 -11.67
CA ASN A 44 12.41 -8.10 -11.84
C ASN A 44 11.37 -8.77 -12.76
N GLU A 45 10.49 -8.01 -13.41
CA GLU A 45 9.42 -8.51 -14.28
C GLU A 45 8.44 -9.49 -13.57
N GLU A 46 8.40 -9.50 -12.23
CA GLU A 46 7.44 -10.32 -11.47
C GLU A 46 6.00 -9.81 -11.65
N PHE A 47 5.87 -8.50 -11.89
CA PHE A 47 4.63 -7.76 -12.11
C PHE A 47 4.89 -6.65 -13.13
N GLU A 48 3.92 -6.28 -13.95
CA GLU A 48 4.10 -5.20 -14.95
C GLU A 48 4.00 -3.81 -14.32
N SER A 49 3.20 -3.69 -13.25
CA SER A 49 2.99 -2.42 -12.58
C SER A 49 2.57 -2.63 -11.12
N GLY A 50 2.68 -1.56 -10.34
CA GLY A 50 2.18 -1.51 -8.98
C GLY A 50 1.67 -0.14 -8.61
N ASP A 51 0.53 -0.12 -7.91
CA ASP A 51 -0.12 1.07 -7.39
C ASP A 51 0.12 1.16 -5.88
N ILE A 52 0.46 2.35 -5.39
CA ILE A 52 0.61 2.63 -3.95
C ILE A 52 -0.40 3.69 -3.55
N SER A 53 -1.22 3.40 -2.54
CA SER A 53 -2.20 4.31 -1.97
C SER A 53 -1.84 4.65 -0.54
N LEU A 54 -1.78 5.95 -0.22
CA LEU A 54 -1.66 6.47 1.14
C LEU A 54 -2.99 7.10 1.56
N LYS A 55 -3.59 6.57 2.62
CA LYS A 55 -4.75 7.19 3.29
C LYS A 55 -4.30 7.77 4.63
N LEU A 56 -4.42 9.08 4.77
CA LEU A 56 -4.15 9.80 6.01
C LEU A 56 -5.46 10.31 6.62
N THR A 57 -5.67 10.02 7.90
CA THR A 57 -6.81 10.53 8.66
C THR A 57 -6.27 11.39 9.80
N LEU A 58 -6.74 12.64 9.90
CA LEU A 58 -6.36 13.62 10.90
C LEU A 58 -7.56 13.92 11.79
N THR A 59 -7.34 13.96 13.10
CA THR A 59 -8.37 14.36 14.08
C THR A 59 -7.76 15.28 15.13
N VAL A 60 -8.60 16.13 15.72
CA VAL A 60 -8.19 17.05 16.80
C VAL A 60 -9.16 16.94 17.98
N PRO A 61 -9.20 15.79 18.69
CA PRO A 61 -10.04 15.65 19.86
C PRO A 61 -9.60 16.59 21.00
N THR A 62 -10.56 16.94 21.85
CA THR A 62 -10.28 17.46 23.19
C THR A 62 -9.70 16.33 24.05
N GLN A 63 -8.60 16.61 24.75
CA GLN A 63 -7.93 15.73 25.69
C GLN A 63 -7.75 16.44 27.03
N TYR A 64 -7.55 15.66 28.09
CA TYR A 64 -7.37 16.15 29.44
C TYR A 64 -6.09 15.56 30.02
N LYS A 65 -5.33 16.36 30.77
CA LYS A 65 -4.16 15.91 31.50
C LYS A 65 -4.11 16.55 32.87
N ASP A 66 -3.96 15.72 33.89
CA ASP A 66 -3.87 16.18 35.27
C ASP A 66 -2.42 16.45 35.66
N PHE A 67 -2.19 17.58 36.30
CA PHE A 67 -0.90 17.96 36.84
C PHE A 67 -1.02 18.20 38.34
N PRO A 68 -0.08 17.69 39.15
CA PRO A 68 0.01 18.10 40.54
C PRO A 68 0.43 19.58 40.60
N VAL A 69 -0.29 20.35 41.42
CA VAL A 69 0.02 21.74 41.75
C VAL A 69 0.10 21.87 43.25
N GLU A 70 1.06 22.65 43.73
CA GLU A 70 1.22 22.90 45.17
C GLU A 70 -0.08 23.44 45.76
N SER A 71 -0.44 22.97 46.95
CA SER A 71 -1.56 23.57 47.68
C SER A 71 -1.19 24.99 48.07
N ASN A 72 -2.14 25.91 47.99
CA ASN A 72 -1.97 27.28 48.47
C ASN A 72 -1.88 27.37 50.00
N ILE A 73 -2.05 26.23 50.70
CA ILE A 73 -2.01 26.12 52.16
C ILE A 73 -0.70 25.42 52.58
N PRO A 74 0.13 26.06 53.41
CA PRO A 74 1.37 25.46 53.90
C PRO A 74 1.10 24.15 54.67
N GLY A 75 1.77 23.07 54.26
CA GLY A 75 1.66 21.76 54.91
C GLY A 75 0.56 20.85 54.36
N GLU A 76 -0.26 21.31 53.41
CA GLU A 76 -1.21 20.45 52.71
C GLU A 76 -0.58 19.69 51.53
N PRO A 77 -1.09 18.49 51.20
CA PRO A 77 -0.64 17.74 50.04
C PRO A 77 -0.98 18.48 48.73
N PRO A 78 -0.22 18.24 47.64
CA PRO A 78 -0.50 18.82 46.33
C PRO A 78 -1.92 18.52 45.85
N THR A 79 -2.55 19.50 45.21
CA THR A 79 -3.85 19.34 44.56
C THR A 79 -3.67 18.97 43.08
N MET A 80 -4.67 18.32 42.47
CA MET A 80 -4.62 17.96 41.05
C MET A 80 -5.38 19.02 40.24
N LYS A 81 -4.72 19.57 39.21
CA LYS A 81 -5.34 20.48 38.24
C LYS A 81 -5.44 19.80 36.88
N THR A 82 -6.65 19.70 36.36
CA THR A 82 -6.92 19.19 35.02
C THR A 82 -6.71 20.28 33.99
N TYR A 83 -5.91 20.00 32.96
CA TYR A 83 -5.70 20.86 31.80
C TYR A 83 -6.39 20.27 30.58
N GLU A 84 -7.32 21.02 29.99
CA GLU A 84 -7.99 20.67 28.74
C GLU A 84 -7.19 21.22 27.55
N TYR A 85 -6.99 20.40 26.52
CA TYR A 85 -6.31 20.83 25.30
C TYR A 85 -6.78 20.09 24.05
N LYS A 86 -6.57 20.73 22.89
CA LYS A 86 -6.79 20.11 21.58
C LYS A 86 -5.54 19.35 21.16
N ALA A 87 -5.66 18.05 20.90
CA ALA A 87 -4.53 17.19 20.56
C ALA A 87 -4.61 16.71 19.11
N LEU A 88 -3.59 16.99 18.30
CA LEU A 88 -3.49 16.39 16.97
C LEU A 88 -3.29 14.88 17.10
N GLN A 89 -4.13 14.12 16.41
CA GLN A 89 -3.98 12.69 16.23
C GLN A 89 -4.02 12.38 14.74
N PHE A 90 -3.24 11.38 14.31
CA PHE A 90 -3.30 10.92 12.94
C PHE A 90 -3.17 9.40 12.83
N LYS A 91 -3.77 8.87 11.78
CA LYS A 91 -3.66 7.47 11.39
C LYS A 91 -3.33 7.40 9.91
N SER A 92 -2.25 6.69 9.58
CA SER A 92 -1.85 6.42 8.19
C SER A 92 -2.07 4.96 7.82
N ASN A 93 -2.67 4.71 6.66
CA ASN A 93 -2.73 3.39 6.04
C ASN A 93 -2.05 3.46 4.67
N ILE A 94 -1.07 2.58 4.44
CA ILE A 94 -0.37 2.44 3.17
C ILE A 94 -0.76 1.08 2.60
N THR A 95 -1.36 1.10 1.42
CA THR A 95 -1.80 -0.09 0.69
C THR A 95 -1.05 -0.17 -0.64
N THR A 96 -0.64 -1.37 -1.02
CA THR A 96 0.04 -1.65 -2.29
C THR A 96 -0.72 -2.70 -3.06
N THR A 97 -0.96 -2.44 -4.35
CA THR A 97 -1.58 -3.39 -5.28
C THR A 97 -0.62 -3.65 -6.42
N LEU A 98 -0.34 -4.91 -6.74
CA LEU A 98 0.55 -5.29 -7.84
C LEU A 98 -0.29 -5.95 -8.94
N LYS A 99 -0.02 -5.61 -10.20
CA LYS A 99 -0.77 -6.13 -11.35
C LYS A 99 0.14 -7.01 -12.20
N LYS A 100 -0.32 -8.25 -12.44
CA LYS A 100 0.28 -9.15 -13.44
C LYS A 100 -0.59 -9.13 -14.68
N THR A 101 0.05 -9.18 -15.84
CA THR A 101 -0.65 -9.48 -17.08
C THR A 101 -0.34 -10.93 -17.41
N ASN A 102 -1.36 -11.79 -17.32
CA ASN A 102 -1.26 -13.13 -17.89
C ASN A 102 -1.43 -12.99 -19.41
N LYS A 103 -0.35 -12.71 -20.13
CA LYS A 103 -0.31 -13.04 -21.56
C LYS A 103 -0.03 -14.53 -21.67
N ILE A 104 -1.10 -15.31 -21.77
CA ILE A 104 -1.01 -16.65 -22.34
C ILE A 104 -1.17 -16.46 -23.85
N ASP A 105 -0.08 -16.10 -24.52
CA ASP A 105 -0.03 -16.17 -25.97
C ASP A 105 0.25 -17.62 -26.35
N ASN A 106 -0.80 -18.34 -26.73
CA ASN A 106 -0.67 -19.64 -27.38
C ASN A 106 -1.26 -19.50 -28.78
N GLU A 107 -0.40 -19.46 -29.78
CA GLU A 107 -0.81 -19.33 -31.17
C GLU A 107 -0.83 -20.72 -31.81
N TYR A 108 -2.05 -21.22 -32.05
CA TYR A 108 -2.28 -22.39 -32.88
C TYR A 108 -2.78 -21.91 -34.24
N ARG A 109 -1.96 -22.10 -35.28
CA ARG A 109 -2.36 -21.89 -36.67
C ARG A 109 -2.61 -23.24 -37.30
N SER A 110 -3.83 -23.47 -37.77
CA SER A 110 -4.19 -24.68 -38.48
C SER A 110 -4.27 -24.43 -39.98
N GLU A 111 -3.73 -25.35 -40.77
CA GLU A 111 -3.92 -25.42 -42.22
C GLU A 111 -5.03 -26.43 -42.59
N LYS A 112 -5.94 -26.69 -41.63
CA LYS A 112 -7.09 -27.60 -41.77
C LYS A 112 -8.39 -26.82 -41.75
N GLU A 113 -9.43 -27.38 -42.36
CA GLU A 113 -10.79 -26.85 -42.29
C GLU A 113 -11.44 -27.25 -40.95
N LEU A 114 -12.02 -26.30 -40.21
CA LEU A 114 -12.78 -26.59 -39.00
C LEU A 114 -14.24 -26.89 -39.36
N LYS A 115 -14.70 -28.12 -39.10
CA LYS A 115 -16.10 -28.55 -39.30
C LYS A 115 -16.82 -28.68 -37.96
N ASN A 116 -18.13 -28.40 -37.96
CA ASN A 116 -19.03 -28.64 -36.84
C ASN A 116 -19.94 -29.83 -37.19
N ASN A 117 -19.86 -30.90 -36.40
CA ASN A 117 -20.70 -32.07 -36.51
C ASN A 117 -21.49 -32.22 -35.21
N ASP A 118 -22.78 -31.88 -35.23
CA ASP A 118 -23.71 -32.01 -34.09
C ASP A 118 -23.22 -31.39 -32.78
N GLY A 119 -22.54 -30.23 -32.87
CA GLY A 119 -22.03 -29.49 -31.72
C GLY A 119 -20.60 -29.85 -31.31
N GLU A 120 -19.98 -30.83 -31.95
CA GLU A 120 -18.55 -31.13 -31.82
C GLU A 120 -17.74 -30.51 -32.97
N PHE A 121 -16.65 -29.83 -32.65
CA PHE A 121 -15.78 -29.19 -33.62
C PHE A 121 -14.56 -30.07 -33.92
N VAL A 122 -14.33 -30.40 -35.20
CA VAL A 122 -13.23 -31.26 -35.66
C VAL A 122 -12.48 -30.59 -36.81
N GLU A 123 -11.15 -30.60 -36.76
CA GLU A 123 -10.30 -30.13 -37.87
C GLU A 123 -9.99 -31.24 -38.86
N VAL A 124 -10.41 -31.05 -40.11
CA VAL A 124 -10.20 -32.02 -41.20
C VAL A 124 -9.25 -31.46 -42.26
N PRO A 125 -8.48 -32.30 -42.97
CA PRO A 125 -7.66 -31.84 -44.10
C PRO A 125 -8.50 -31.04 -45.09
N ILE A 126 -7.93 -29.95 -45.62
CA ILE A 126 -8.54 -29.21 -46.73
C ILE A 126 -8.50 -30.12 -47.96
N GLU A 127 -9.65 -30.48 -48.50
CA GLU A 127 -9.74 -31.23 -49.76
C GLU A 127 -9.38 -30.28 -50.92
N ASP A 128 -8.34 -30.63 -51.68
CA ASP A 128 -7.95 -29.87 -52.87
C ASP A 128 -9.02 -30.05 -53.97
N PRO A 129 -9.75 -28.99 -54.37
CA PRO A 129 -10.76 -29.10 -55.42
C PRO A 129 -10.15 -29.42 -56.79
N GLN A 130 -8.82 -29.37 -56.96
CA GLN A 130 -8.14 -29.62 -58.24
C GLN A 130 -7.62 -31.06 -58.42
N ILE A 131 -8.08 -32.02 -57.60
CA ILE A 131 -7.91 -33.46 -57.88
C ILE A 131 -9.29 -34.13 -58.02
N SER A 132 -10.11 -33.65 -58.94
CA SER A 132 -11.20 -34.44 -59.52
C SER A 132 -11.54 -33.92 -60.91
N LEU A 133 -10.68 -34.28 -61.87
CA LEU A 133 -11.07 -34.31 -63.29
C LEU A 133 -10.98 -35.73 -63.88
N PHE A 134 -10.53 -36.73 -63.11
CA PHE A 134 -10.54 -38.14 -63.47
C PHE A 134 -10.61 -39.03 -62.21
N ASP A 135 -11.82 -39.23 -61.70
CA ASP A 135 -12.35 -40.54 -61.26
C ASP A 135 -13.88 -40.49 -61.30
#